data_AF-A0A8J9TFX8-F1
#
_entry.id   AF-A0A8J9TFX8-F1
#
_cell.length_a   1.000
_cell.length_b   1.000
_cell.length_c   1.000
_cell.angle_alpha   90.00
_cell.angle_beta   90.00
_cell.angle_gamma   90.00
#
_symmetry.space_group_name_H-M   'P 1'
#
loop_
_entity.id
_entity.type
_entity.pdbx_description
1 polymer ?
#
loop_
_entity_poly.entity_id
_entity_poly.type
_entity_poly.pdbx_seq_one_letter_code
_entity_poly.pdbx_strand_id
1 'polypeptide(L)'
;NLRQLLLSETRDWRALAIRAGACLYRLRGLLKSDSYELTPERVRVGREALSIYAPLASRLGMHRLKNELEGAAFRVLYQRQYQAVNAMAKE
;
A
#
# COMPACT_ATOMS: atom_id res chain seq x y z
N ASN A 1 5.16 -13.42 -12.94
CA ASN A 1 4.41 -14.57 -12.38
C ASN A 1 3.27 -14.15 -11.44
N LEU A 2 3.50 -13.60 -10.24
CA LEU A 2 2.39 -13.28 -9.32
C LEU A 2 1.36 -12.28 -9.89
N ARG A 3 1.82 -11.25 -10.62
CA ARG A 3 0.93 -10.29 -11.29
C ARG A 3 0.06 -10.94 -12.37
N GLN A 4 0.59 -11.90 -13.13
CA GLN A 4 -0.19 -12.66 -14.12
C GLN A 4 -1.14 -13.66 -13.46
N LEU A 5 -0.74 -14.28 -12.35
CA LEU A 5 -1.59 -15.17 -11.55
C LEU A 5 -2.77 -14.41 -10.91
N LEU A 6 -2.52 -13.21 -10.39
CA LEU A 6 -3.57 -12.31 -9.91
C LEU A 6 -4.45 -11.80 -11.07
N LEU A 7 -3.87 -11.65 -12.26
CA LEU A 7 -4.57 -11.27 -13.50
C LEU A 7 -5.40 -12.43 -14.11
N SER A 8 -5.11 -13.69 -13.76
CA SER A 8 -5.88 -14.86 -14.19
C SER A 8 -7.04 -15.18 -13.25
N GLU A 9 -6.90 -14.89 -11.96
CA GLU A 9 -7.98 -14.95 -10.95
C GLU A 9 -8.98 -13.77 -11.04
N THR A 10 -8.68 -12.75 -11.85
CA THR A 10 -9.42 -11.45 -11.91
C THR A 10 -10.66 -11.46 -12.79
N ARG A 11 -11.28 -12.62 -13.03
CA ARG A 11 -12.67 -12.59 -13.53
C ARG A 11 -13.59 -11.81 -12.60
N ASP A 12 -13.22 -11.64 -11.33
CA ASP A 12 -13.95 -10.81 -10.37
C ASP A 12 -13.11 -9.68 -9.76
N TRP A 13 -13.38 -8.45 -10.18
CA TRP A 13 -12.76 -7.22 -9.66
C TRP A 13 -13.00 -7.04 -8.14
N ARG A 14 -14.06 -7.64 -7.59
CA ARG A 14 -14.40 -7.54 -6.16
C ARG A 14 -13.36 -8.25 -5.29
N ALA A 15 -12.88 -9.41 -5.73
CA ALA A 15 -11.85 -10.15 -5.02
C ALA A 15 -10.54 -9.33 -4.91
N LEU A 16 -10.20 -8.60 -5.97
CA LEU A 16 -9.07 -7.69 -5.98
C LEU A 16 -9.28 -6.51 -5.01
N ALA A 17 -10.47 -5.90 -5.00
CA ALA A 17 -10.82 -4.81 -4.10
C ALA A 17 -10.73 -5.25 -2.62
N ILE A 18 -11.24 -6.45 -2.28
CA ILE A 18 -11.16 -7.02 -0.93
C ILE A 18 -9.69 -7.19 -0.52
N ARG A 19 -8.84 -7.74 -1.39
CA ARG A 19 -7.41 -7.94 -1.09
C ARG A 19 -6.64 -6.62 -0.97
N ALA A 20 -6.97 -5.63 -1.79
CA ALA A 20 -6.40 -4.29 -1.69
C ALA A 20 -6.80 -3.62 -0.36
N GLY A 21 -8.07 -3.73 0.05
CA GLY A 21 -8.54 -3.28 1.36
C GLY A 21 -7.84 -4.00 2.52
N ALA A 22 -7.66 -5.32 2.42
CA ALA A 22 -6.90 -6.09 3.42
C ALA A 22 -5.43 -5.69 3.48
N CYS A 23 -4.80 -5.35 2.34
CA CYS A 23 -3.45 -4.81 2.30
C CYS A 23 -3.37 -3.46 3.03
N LEU A 24 -4.32 -2.56 2.76
CA LEU A 24 -4.41 -1.27 3.44
C LEU A 24 -4.60 -1.43 4.96
N TYR A 25 -5.44 -2.37 5.40
CA TYR A 25 -5.62 -2.69 6.81
C TYR A 25 -4.31 -3.13 7.46
N ARG A 26 -3.55 -4.02 6.81
CA ARG A 26 -2.22 -4.46 7.30
C ARG A 26 -1.24 -3.29 7.39
N LEU A 27 -1.17 -2.43 6.37
CA LEU A 27 -0.34 -1.22 6.42
C LEU A 27 -0.70 -0.33 7.61
N ARG A 28 -1.99 -0.10 7.85
CA ARG A 28 -2.47 0.69 9.00
C ARG A 28 -2.10 0.04 10.33
N GLY A 29 -2.19 -1.28 10.43
CA GLY A 29 -1.75 -2.03 11.61
C GLY A 29 -0.26 -1.83 11.87
N LEU A 30 0.57 -1.96 10.84
CA LEU A 30 2.01 -1.73 10.92
C LEU A 30 2.35 -0.30 11.36
N LEU A 31 1.57 0.70 10.95
CA LEU A 31 1.73 2.10 11.34
C LEU A 31 1.30 2.42 12.79
N LYS A 32 0.48 1.56 13.41
CA LYS A 32 0.06 1.72 14.81
C LYS A 32 1.05 1.14 15.81
N SER A 33 1.98 0.29 15.37
CA SER A 33 3.04 -0.27 16.21
C SER A 33 4.04 0.83 16.58
N ASP A 34 4.32 1.01 17.88
CA ASP A 34 5.27 2.02 18.40
C ASP A 34 6.71 1.80 17.91
N SER A 35 7.03 0.57 17.48
CA SER A 35 8.31 0.26 16.86
C SER A 35 8.35 0.76 15.42
N TYR A 36 9.27 1.70 15.14
CA TYR A 36 9.50 2.22 13.80
C TYR A 36 10.54 1.44 12.99
N GLU A 37 10.99 0.29 13.51
CA GLU A 37 11.96 -0.55 12.82
C GLU A 37 11.44 -1.08 11.48
N LEU A 38 12.36 -1.17 10.52
CA LEU A 38 12.07 -1.65 9.18
C LEU A 38 12.15 -3.19 9.16
N THR A 39 11.09 -3.84 9.62
CA THR A 39 11.01 -5.31 9.63
C THR A 39 10.85 -5.88 8.21
N PRO A 40 11.27 -7.14 7.97
CA PRO A 40 11.04 -7.81 6.68
C PRO A 40 9.56 -7.81 6.28
N GLU A 41 8.65 -7.90 7.25
CA GLU A 41 7.22 -7.81 7.03
C GLU A 41 6.80 -6.42 6.51
N ARG A 42 7.26 -5.34 7.15
CA ARG A 42 6.97 -3.96 6.71
C ARG A 42 7.44 -3.70 5.29
N VAL A 43 8.65 -4.16 4.96
CA VAL A 43 9.18 -4.07 3.60
C VAL A 43 8.30 -4.85 2.62
N ARG A 44 7.94 -6.08 2.96
CA ARG A 44 7.11 -6.94 2.10
C ARG A 44 5.73 -6.33 1.85
N VAL A 45 5.01 -5.93 2.90
CA VAL A 45 3.64 -5.38 2.79
C VAL A 45 3.65 -4.02 2.08
N GLY A 46 4.62 -3.15 2.40
CA GLY A 46 4.76 -1.87 1.71
C GLY A 46 5.06 -2.03 0.22
N ARG A 47 5.97 -2.94 -0.15
CA ARG A 47 6.27 -3.23 -1.57
C ARG A 47 5.09 -3.87 -2.28
N GLU A 48 4.36 -4.77 -1.62
CA GLU A 48 3.15 -5.39 -2.17
C GLU A 48 2.10 -4.33 -2.51
N ALA A 49 1.87 -3.37 -1.60
CA ALA A 49 0.96 -2.26 -1.83
C ALA A 49 1.34 -1.41 -3.04
N LEU A 50 2.60 -0.99 -3.15
CA LEU A 50 3.07 -0.13 -4.25
C LEU A 50 3.19 -0.86 -5.59
N SER A 51 3.61 -2.12 -5.59
CA SER A 51 3.92 -2.86 -6.83
C SER A 51 2.71 -3.56 -7.42
N ILE A 52 1.72 -3.89 -6.57
CA ILE A 52 0.57 -4.70 -6.96
C ILE A 52 -0.73 -3.91 -6.76
N TYR A 53 -1.07 -3.58 -5.51
CA TYR A 53 -2.43 -3.12 -5.21
C TYR A 53 -2.72 -1.69 -5.64
N ALA A 54 -1.79 -0.75 -5.47
CA ALA A 54 -1.98 0.64 -5.91
C ALA A 54 -2.12 0.76 -7.44
N PRO A 55 -1.24 0.14 -8.27
CA PRO A 55 -1.41 0.14 -9.72
C PRO A 55 -2.71 -0.54 -10.18
N LEU A 56 -3.16 -1.58 -9.47
CA LEU A 56 -4.42 -2.26 -9.78
C LEU A 56 -5.63 -1.40 -9.39
N ALA A 57 -5.62 -0.76 -8.23
CA ALA A 57 -6.64 0.21 -7.82
C ALA A 57 -6.73 1.37 -8.82
N SER A 58 -5.59 1.88 -9.32
CA SER A 58 -5.56 2.92 -10.35
C SER A 58 -6.22 2.46 -11.66
N ARG A 59 -6.01 1.21 -12.08
CA ARG A 59 -6.63 0.67 -13.31
C ARG A 59 -8.13 0.49 -13.18
N LEU A 60 -8.63 0.24 -11.97
CA LEU A 60 -10.05 0.10 -11.67
C LEU A 60 -10.75 1.44 -11.40
N GLY A 61 -10.07 2.58 -11.55
CA GLY A 61 -10.62 3.90 -11.22
C GLY A 61 -10.80 4.16 -9.71
N MET A 62 -10.26 3.27 -8.85
CA MET A 62 -10.36 3.38 -7.40
C MET A 62 -9.29 4.34 -6.83
N HIS A 63 -9.34 5.60 -7.24
CA HIS A 63 -8.32 6.60 -6.91
C HIS A 63 -8.15 6.84 -5.40
N ARG A 64 -9.25 6.82 -4.64
CA ARG A 64 -9.18 6.94 -3.18
C ARG A 64 -8.37 5.81 -2.55
N LEU A 65 -8.66 4.57 -2.93
CA LEU A 65 -7.96 3.38 -2.42
C LEU A 65 -6.49 3.39 -2.84
N LYS A 66 -6.21 3.77 -4.09
CA LYS A 66 -4.86 3.97 -4.62
C LYS A 66 -4.05 4.93 -3.75
N ASN A 67 -4.58 6.14 -3.52
CA ASN A 67 -3.91 7.16 -2.74
C ASN A 67 -3.71 6.73 -1.27
N GLU A 68 -4.70 6.08 -0.67
CA GLU A 68 -4.59 5.56 0.70
C GLU A 68 -3.50 4.47 0.81
N LEU A 69 -3.41 3.57 -0.17
CA LEU A 69 -2.37 2.53 -0.24
C LEU A 69 -0.98 3.15 -0.44
N GLU A 70 -0.83 4.09 -1.38
CA GLU A 70 0.44 4.76 -1.65
C GLU A 70 0.92 5.57 -0.44
N GLY A 71 0.04 6.36 0.17
CA GLY A 71 0.38 7.16 1.36
C GLY A 71 0.77 6.29 2.55
N ALA A 72 0.02 5.22 2.82
CA ALA A 72 0.33 4.30 3.90
C ALA A 72 1.63 3.53 3.64
N ALA A 73 1.84 3.03 2.43
CA ALA A 73 3.06 2.33 2.06
C ALA A 73 4.29 3.24 2.08
N PHE A 74 4.15 4.50 1.64
CA PHE A 74 5.22 5.49 1.70
C PHE A 74 5.62 5.78 3.15
N ARG A 75 4.65 5.93 4.06
CA ARG A 75 4.92 6.10 5.49
C ARG A 75 5.59 4.88 6.13
N VAL A 76 5.24 3.66 5.70
CA VAL A 76 5.83 2.41 6.21
C VAL A 76 7.26 2.21 5.70
N LEU A 77 7.54 2.49 4.43
CA LEU A 77 8.83 2.19 3.80
C LEU A 77 9.84 3.32 3.92
N TYR A 78 9.39 4.57 3.89
CA TYR A 78 10.22 5.76 3.73
C TYR A 78 9.88 6.80 4.80
N GLN A 79 9.92 6.39 6.06
CA GLN A 79 9.48 7.22 7.18
C GLN A 79 10.24 8.55 7.29
N ARG A 80 11.56 8.54 7.10
CA ARG A 80 12.39 9.76 7.17
C ARG A 80 11.98 10.77 6.08
N GLN A 81 11.79 10.27 4.87
CA GLN A 81 11.33 11.06 3.72
C GLN A 81 9.91 11.56 3.94
N TYR A 82 9.02 10.73 4.49
CA TYR A 82 7.66 11.12 4.83
C TYR A 82 7.62 12.27 5.83
N GLN A 83 8.47 12.24 6.87
CA GLN A 83 8.59 13.33 7.83
C GLN A 83 9.11 14.61 7.18
N ALA A 84 10.14 14.51 6.33
CA ALA A 84 10.69 15.66 5.62
C ALA A 84 9.66 16.31 4.68
N VAL A 85 8.94 15.51 3.89
CA VAL A 85 7.90 16.00 2.97
C VAL A 85 6.74 16.63 3.74
N ASN A 86 6.31 16.05 4.87
CA ASN A 86 5.26 16.63 5.70
C ASN A 86 5.70 17.93 6.40
N ALA A 87 6.99 18.11 6.68
CA ALA A 87 7.51 19.36 7.21
C ALA A 87 7.45 20.46 6.12
N MET A 88 7.89 20.15 4.90
CA MET A 88 7.83 21.06 3.76
C MET A 88 6.39 21.43 3.36
N ALA A 89 5.47 20.47 3.41
CA ALA A 89 4.06 20.70 3.02
C ALA A 89 3.25 21.53 4.05
N LYS A 90 3.82 21.81 5.22
CA LYS A 90 3.19 22.67 6.25
C LYS A 90 3.61 24.13 6.15
N GLU A 91 4.64 24.44 5.36
CA GLU A 91 4.98 25.80 4.91
C GLU A 91 4.11 26.20 3.71
#